data_AF-A0A4U0SU34-F1
#
_entry.id   AF-A0A4U0SU34-F1
#
_cell.length_a   1.000
_cell.length_b   1.000
_cell.length_c   1.000
_cell.angle_alpha   90.00
_cell.angle_beta   90.00
_cell.angle_gamma   90.00
#
_symmetry.space_group_name_H-M   'P 1'
#
loop_
_entity.id
_entity.type
_entity.pdbx_description
1 polymer ?
#
loop_
_entity_poly.entity_id
_entity_poly.type
_entity_poly.pdbx_seq_one_letter_code
_entity_poly.pdbx_strand_id
1 'polypeptide(L)'
;MDIDAYVSEVRDHDHFPSLDELDDALAAIPGWHTTIGTSRLGEPLRLLSIGTGSRDVLLLGGPHPNEPVGFLTVLETARIISEAPELADGADCTWHFVPCIDPDAARLNEGWYGQRPLTLPTYLHHFHRPALAHQPEWTFPLPLAPAPLPETRALMRLIDALRPHVQLSSTTPTSTAPTSS
;
A
#
# COMPACT_ATOMS: atom_id res chain seq x y z
N MET A 1 12.58 11.90 -17.57
CA MET A 1 11.33 11.40 -17.00
C MET A 1 10.45 12.61 -16.75
N ASP A 2 9.37 12.73 -17.51
CA ASP A 2 8.39 13.80 -17.37
C ASP A 2 7.34 13.37 -16.35
N ILE A 3 7.44 13.88 -15.12
CA ILE A 3 6.56 13.50 -14.01
C ILE A 3 5.12 13.96 -14.29
N ASP A 4 4.94 15.11 -14.93
CA ASP A 4 3.62 15.70 -15.16
C ASP A 4 2.83 14.87 -16.18
N ALA A 5 3.50 14.32 -17.19
CA ALA A 5 2.90 13.38 -18.13
C ALA A 5 2.34 12.13 -17.42
N TYR A 6 3.09 11.53 -16.50
CA TYR A 6 2.63 10.32 -15.78
C TYR A 6 1.59 10.61 -14.70
N VAL A 7 1.66 11.77 -14.04
CA VAL A 7 0.61 12.21 -13.10
C VAL A 7 -0.73 12.41 -13.83
N SER A 8 -0.70 12.85 -15.09
CA SER A 8 -1.91 13.03 -15.90
C SER A 8 -2.60 11.73 -16.31
N GLU A 9 -1.90 10.59 -16.22
CA GLU A 9 -2.43 9.25 -16.48
C GLU A 9 -3.16 8.66 -15.26
N VAL A 10 -3.05 9.27 -14.07
CA VAL A 10 -3.75 8.79 -12.87
C VAL A 10 -5.24 8.88 -13.09
N ARG A 11 -5.93 7.75 -12.96
CA ARG A 11 -7.38 7.67 -13.18
C ARG A 11 -8.14 8.37 -12.05
N ASP A 12 -9.27 8.96 -12.38
CA ASP A 12 -10.22 9.43 -11.39
C ASP A 12 -10.90 8.23 -10.71
N HIS A 13 -10.96 8.27 -9.38
CA HIS A 13 -11.65 7.30 -8.55
C HIS A 13 -12.76 8.00 -7.76
N ASP A 14 -13.99 7.48 -7.83
CA ASP A 14 -15.15 8.05 -7.14
C ASP A 14 -15.32 7.54 -5.70
N HIS A 15 -14.60 6.47 -5.35
CA HIS A 15 -14.50 5.90 -4.01
C HIS A 15 -13.13 5.28 -3.75
N PHE A 16 -12.85 4.94 -2.48
CA PHE A 16 -11.70 4.11 -2.14
C PHE A 16 -12.11 2.64 -2.27
N PRO A 17 -11.25 1.77 -2.82
CA PRO A 17 -11.59 0.36 -2.98
C PRO A 17 -11.69 -0.33 -1.61
N SER A 18 -12.62 -1.26 -1.49
CA SER A 18 -12.55 -2.34 -0.50
C SER A 18 -11.30 -3.20 -0.73
N LEU A 19 -10.96 -4.05 0.25
CA LEU A 19 -9.79 -4.93 0.10
C LEU A 19 -10.01 -5.94 -1.04
N ASP A 20 -11.24 -6.40 -1.25
CA ASP A 20 -11.56 -7.31 -2.36
C ASP A 20 -11.44 -6.61 -3.72
N GLU A 21 -11.95 -5.38 -3.86
CA GLU A 21 -11.78 -4.57 -5.08
C GLU A 21 -10.31 -4.25 -5.35
N LEU A 22 -9.53 -4.00 -4.29
CA LEU A 22 -8.10 -3.76 -4.39
C LEU A 22 -7.35 -5.01 -4.88
N ASP A 23 -7.67 -6.18 -4.33
CA ASP A 23 -7.09 -7.46 -4.73
C ASP A 23 -7.46 -7.83 -6.18
N ASP A 24 -8.72 -7.65 -6.56
CA ASP A 24 -9.21 -7.89 -7.92
C ASP A 24 -8.53 -6.94 -8.93
N ALA A 25 -8.43 -5.66 -8.59
CA ALA A 25 -7.77 -4.67 -9.44
C ALA A 25 -6.28 -4.95 -9.58
N LEU A 26 -5.59 -5.34 -8.49
CA LEU A 26 -4.19 -5.74 -8.53
C LEU A 26 -4.01 -6.96 -9.44
N ALA A 27 -4.82 -8.01 -9.25
CA ALA A 27 -4.74 -9.26 -10.02
C ALA A 27 -4.97 -9.08 -11.53
N ALA A 28 -5.71 -8.03 -11.91
CA ALA A 28 -5.93 -7.67 -13.32
C ALA A 28 -4.69 -7.05 -13.98
N ILE A 29 -3.72 -6.55 -13.20
CA ILE A 29 -2.50 -5.94 -13.75
C ILE A 29 -1.52 -7.04 -14.19
N PRO A 30 -1.02 -7.02 -15.44
CA PRO A 30 -0.03 -7.99 -15.91
C PRO A 30 1.26 -7.94 -15.08
N GLY A 31 1.73 -9.11 -14.66
CA GLY A 31 2.97 -9.23 -13.88
C GLY A 31 3.03 -10.56 -13.15
N TRP A 32 4.05 -10.71 -12.31
CA TRP A 32 4.18 -11.87 -11.43
C TRP A 32 3.48 -11.60 -10.09
N HIS A 33 2.52 -12.46 -9.75
CA HIS A 33 1.71 -12.33 -8.54
C HIS A 33 2.07 -13.42 -7.53
N THR A 34 2.16 -13.03 -6.26
CA THR A 34 2.36 -13.99 -5.16
C THR A 34 1.76 -13.48 -3.86
N THR A 35 1.70 -14.35 -2.85
CA THR A 35 1.33 -14.00 -1.48
C THR A 35 2.57 -14.14 -0.59
N ILE A 36 2.98 -13.06 0.07
CA ILE A 36 4.23 -13.00 0.85
C ILE A 36 4.06 -13.46 2.31
N GLY A 37 2.80 -13.60 2.72
CA GLY A 37 2.39 -14.06 4.04
C GLY A 37 0.90 -13.81 4.26
N THR A 38 0.49 -13.93 5.51
CA THR A 38 -0.86 -13.58 5.94
C THR A 38 -0.80 -12.62 7.11
N SER A 39 -1.89 -11.89 7.32
CA SER A 39 -2.15 -11.16 8.54
C SER A 39 -2.40 -12.08 9.74
N ARG A 40 -2.48 -11.48 10.92
CA ARG A 40 -2.86 -12.14 12.18
C ARG A 40 -4.29 -12.68 12.14
N LEU A 41 -5.21 -12.08 11.39
CA LEU A 41 -6.56 -12.61 11.17
C LEU A 41 -6.67 -13.51 9.93
N GLY A 42 -5.59 -13.66 9.16
CA GLY A 42 -5.50 -14.63 8.06
C GLY A 42 -5.73 -14.04 6.66
N GLU A 43 -5.85 -12.73 6.52
CA GLU A 43 -5.93 -12.04 5.22
C GLU A 43 -4.60 -12.17 4.47
N PRO A 44 -4.62 -12.42 3.15
CA PRO A 44 -3.39 -12.57 2.36
C PRO A 44 -2.69 -11.22 2.17
N LEU A 45 -1.36 -11.20 2.30
CA LEU A 45 -0.54 -10.06 1.88
C LEU A 45 -0.11 -10.27 0.43
N ARG A 46 -0.74 -9.54 -0.50
CA ARG A 46 -0.49 -9.64 -1.94
C ARG A 46 0.76 -8.89 -2.36
N LEU A 47 1.48 -9.46 -3.32
CA LEU A 47 2.60 -8.84 -4.01
C LEU A 47 2.42 -8.99 -5.52
N LEU A 48 2.54 -7.87 -6.24
CA LEU A 48 2.68 -7.81 -7.69
C LEU A 48 4.11 -7.38 -8.03
N SER A 49 4.76 -8.07 -8.97
CA SER A 49 6.08 -7.71 -9.49
C SER A 49 6.06 -7.50 -11.00
N ILE A 50 6.67 -6.41 -11.48
CA ILE A 50 6.70 -6.00 -12.89
C ILE A 50 8.14 -5.63 -13.29
N GLY A 51 8.58 -6.11 -14.45
CA GLY A 51 9.93 -5.87 -14.98
C GLY A 51 10.86 -7.06 -14.75
N THR A 52 12.05 -6.96 -15.34
CA THR A 52 13.09 -8.02 -15.26
C THR A 52 14.49 -7.46 -14.97
N GLY A 53 14.57 -6.21 -14.56
CA GLY A 53 15.83 -5.52 -14.27
C GLY A 53 16.51 -6.01 -12.98
N SER A 54 17.77 -5.60 -12.82
CA SER A 54 18.62 -6.02 -11.70
C SER A 54 18.39 -5.24 -10.39
N ARG A 55 17.63 -4.13 -10.44
CA ARG A 55 17.39 -3.25 -9.29
C ARG A 55 15.96 -3.39 -8.78
N ASP A 56 15.80 -3.97 -7.62
CA ASP A 56 14.49 -4.11 -6.98
C ASP A 56 14.01 -2.78 -6.37
N VAL A 57 12.79 -2.36 -6.72
CA VAL A 57 12.10 -1.19 -6.16
C VAL A 57 10.84 -1.67 -5.45
N LEU A 58 10.71 -1.40 -4.15
CA LEU A 58 9.55 -1.83 -3.35
C LEU A 58 8.67 -0.63 -2.98
N LEU A 59 7.39 -0.69 -3.39
CA LEU A 59 6.38 0.30 -3.05
C LEU A 59 5.30 -0.33 -2.16
N LEU A 60 5.09 0.30 -1.00
CA LEU A 60 4.17 -0.18 0.04
C LEU A 60 3.00 0.79 0.23
N GLY A 61 1.79 0.24 0.29
CA GLY A 61 0.56 0.93 0.64
C GLY A 61 -0.02 0.39 1.94
N GLY A 62 -0.89 1.19 2.57
CA GLY A 62 -1.60 0.76 3.77
C GLY A 62 -0.81 0.57 5.07
N PRO A 63 0.29 1.31 5.36
CA PRO A 63 0.84 1.29 6.74
C PRO A 63 -0.17 1.87 7.73
N HIS A 64 -0.93 2.88 7.30
CA HIS A 64 -2.07 3.42 8.00
C HIS A 64 -3.33 3.14 7.16
N PRO A 65 -4.07 2.04 7.38
CA PRO A 65 -5.25 1.72 6.57
C PRO A 65 -6.39 2.72 6.73
N ASN A 66 -6.35 3.60 7.74
CA ASN A 66 -7.23 4.77 7.82
C ASN A 66 -6.90 5.86 6.76
N GLU A 67 -5.89 5.64 5.92
CA GLU A 67 -5.41 6.54 4.87
C GLU A 67 -5.45 5.83 3.49
N PRO A 68 -6.64 5.48 2.99
CA PRO A 68 -6.83 4.60 1.83
C PRO A 68 -6.30 5.15 0.51
N VAL A 69 -5.88 6.42 0.46
CA VAL A 69 -5.13 6.99 -0.68
C VAL A 69 -3.85 6.19 -0.96
N GLY A 70 -3.26 5.58 0.08
CA GLY A 70 -2.08 4.73 -0.07
C GLY A 70 -2.35 3.54 -0.99
N PHE A 71 -3.55 2.94 -0.91
CA PHE A 71 -3.95 1.82 -1.76
C PHE A 71 -3.99 2.23 -3.23
N LEU A 72 -4.72 3.32 -3.52
CA LEU A 72 -4.87 3.85 -4.87
C LEU A 72 -3.53 4.32 -5.45
N THR A 73 -2.65 4.89 -4.63
CA THR A 73 -1.31 5.31 -5.08
C THR A 73 -0.50 4.11 -5.57
N VAL A 74 -0.49 3.02 -4.81
CA VAL A 74 0.22 1.79 -5.21
C VAL A 74 -0.41 1.19 -6.47
N LEU A 75 -1.73 1.11 -6.51
CA LEU A 75 -2.47 0.52 -7.64
C LEU A 75 -2.25 1.28 -8.95
N GLU A 76 -2.39 2.61 -8.93
CA GLU A 76 -2.18 3.44 -10.14
C GLU A 76 -0.72 3.44 -10.57
N THR A 77 0.23 3.45 -9.64
CA THR A 77 1.65 3.34 -9.99
C THR A 77 1.95 2.00 -10.66
N ALA A 78 1.43 0.89 -10.11
CA ALA A 78 1.60 -0.44 -10.70
C ALA A 78 1.00 -0.50 -12.11
N ARG A 79 -0.18 0.10 -12.31
CA ARG A 79 -0.85 0.19 -13.61
C ARG A 79 -0.01 0.95 -14.62
N ILE A 80 0.44 2.16 -14.28
CA ILE A 80 1.28 2.99 -15.16
C ILE A 80 2.57 2.25 -15.54
N ILE A 81 3.25 1.63 -14.57
CA ILE A 81 4.46 0.84 -14.83
C ILE A 81 4.18 -0.38 -15.72
N SER A 82 3.03 -1.04 -15.58
CA SER A 82 2.64 -2.17 -16.43
C SER A 82 2.34 -1.77 -17.89
N GLU A 83 1.84 -0.55 -18.09
CA GLU A 83 1.46 -0.02 -19.40
C GLU A 83 2.64 0.66 -20.11
N ALA A 84 3.71 0.98 -19.39
CA ALA A 84 4.93 1.60 -19.90
C ALA A 84 6.18 0.77 -19.56
N PRO A 85 6.42 -0.38 -20.24
CA PRO A 85 7.54 -1.28 -19.94
C PRO A 85 8.91 -0.60 -19.96
N GLU A 86 9.08 0.46 -20.74
CA GLU A 86 10.30 1.27 -20.77
C GLU A 86 10.66 1.93 -19.43
N LEU A 87 9.69 2.14 -18.53
CA LEU A 87 9.94 2.64 -17.18
C LEU A 87 10.56 1.58 -16.26
N ALA A 88 10.22 0.30 -16.48
CA ALA A 88 10.78 -0.81 -15.73
C ALA A 88 12.09 -1.28 -16.37
N ASP A 89 12.02 -1.77 -17.61
CA ASP A 89 13.15 -2.39 -18.30
C ASP A 89 14.18 -1.35 -18.76
N GLY A 90 13.74 -0.16 -19.18
CA GLY A 90 14.65 0.92 -19.59
C GLY A 90 15.43 1.54 -18.43
N ALA A 91 15.00 1.29 -17.19
CA ALA A 91 15.69 1.73 -15.97
C ALA A 91 16.51 0.62 -15.28
N ASP A 92 16.54 -0.60 -15.85
CA ASP A 92 17.12 -1.78 -15.21
C ASP A 92 16.49 -2.08 -13.83
N CYS A 93 15.18 -1.90 -13.73
CA CYS A 93 14.43 -2.09 -12.49
C CYS A 93 13.43 -3.25 -12.57
N THR A 94 13.24 -3.92 -11.43
CA THR A 94 12.06 -4.76 -11.14
C THR A 94 11.26 -4.07 -10.04
N TRP A 95 10.00 -3.75 -10.32
CA TRP A 95 9.11 -3.07 -9.37
C TRP A 95 8.24 -4.07 -8.62
N HIS A 96 8.11 -3.89 -7.31
CA HIS A 96 7.38 -4.73 -6.39
C HIS A 96 6.34 -3.91 -5.63
N PHE A 97 5.09 -4.32 -5.68
CA PHE A 97 3.96 -3.57 -5.15
C PHE A 97 3.21 -4.40 -4.10
N VAL A 98 3.17 -3.91 -2.87
CA VAL A 98 2.32 -4.44 -1.79
C VAL A 98 1.28 -3.38 -1.46
N PRO A 99 0.04 -3.51 -1.94
CA PRO A 99 -0.93 -2.41 -1.88
C PRO A 99 -1.49 -2.18 -0.48
N CYS A 100 -1.49 -3.20 0.39
CA CYS A 100 -1.94 -3.08 1.78
C CYS A 100 -1.11 -3.99 2.70
N ILE A 101 -0.43 -3.40 3.69
CA ILE A 101 0.37 -4.14 4.68
C ILE A 101 -0.36 -4.42 6.00
N ASP A 102 -1.52 -3.80 6.26
CA ASP A 102 -2.42 -4.09 7.39
C ASP A 102 -3.85 -4.37 6.90
N PRO A 103 -4.08 -5.49 6.19
CA PRO A 103 -5.39 -5.81 5.62
C PRO A 103 -6.47 -5.98 6.69
N ASP A 104 -6.12 -6.41 7.91
CA ASP A 104 -7.07 -6.59 9.00
C ASP A 104 -7.69 -5.26 9.42
N ALA A 105 -6.87 -4.22 9.56
CA ALA A 105 -7.38 -2.89 9.88
C ALA A 105 -8.01 -2.20 8.66
N ALA A 106 -7.64 -2.56 7.43
CA ALA A 106 -8.35 -2.13 6.24
C ALA A 106 -9.80 -2.65 6.22
N ARG A 107 -10.03 -3.94 6.50
CA ARG A 107 -11.38 -4.54 6.63
C ARG A 107 -12.28 -3.77 7.60
N LEU A 108 -11.73 -3.33 8.73
CA LEU A 108 -12.48 -2.54 9.71
C LEU A 108 -12.87 -1.13 9.21
N ASN A 109 -12.13 -0.59 8.25
CA ASN A 109 -12.37 0.73 7.66
C ASN A 109 -13.22 0.70 6.38
N GLU A 110 -13.47 -0.48 5.78
CA GLU A 110 -14.27 -0.61 4.54
C GLU A 110 -15.67 0.04 4.65
N GLY A 111 -16.22 0.09 5.86
CA GLY A 111 -17.51 0.74 6.15
C GLY A 111 -17.60 2.21 5.74
N TRP A 112 -16.49 2.92 5.49
CA TRP A 112 -16.51 4.30 4.98
C TRP A 112 -15.81 4.51 3.63
N TYR A 113 -15.09 3.53 3.09
CA TYR A 113 -14.37 3.64 1.81
C TYR A 113 -15.31 3.92 0.62
N GLY A 114 -16.43 3.19 0.55
CA GLY A 114 -17.43 3.26 -0.52
C GLY A 114 -18.71 4.01 -0.19
N GLN A 115 -18.89 4.49 1.06
CA GLN A 115 -20.14 5.17 1.42
C GLN A 115 -20.22 6.60 0.86
N ARG A 116 -21.31 6.87 0.15
CA ARG A 116 -21.68 8.18 -0.38
C ARG A 116 -23.15 8.49 -0.09
N PRO A 117 -23.49 9.72 0.34
CA PRO A 117 -22.57 10.81 0.69
C PRO A 117 -21.71 10.45 1.90
N LEU A 118 -20.43 10.84 1.90
CA LEU A 118 -19.59 10.67 3.08
C LEU A 118 -20.13 11.63 4.15
N THR A 119 -20.79 11.08 5.16
CA THR A 119 -21.29 11.87 6.28
C THR A 119 -20.30 11.80 7.45
N LEU A 120 -20.21 12.87 8.24
CA LEU A 120 -19.39 12.87 9.45
C LEU A 120 -19.76 11.71 10.41
N PRO A 121 -21.05 11.39 10.65
CA PRO A 121 -21.42 10.20 11.40
C PRO A 121 -20.88 8.90 10.81
N THR A 122 -21.03 8.67 9.51
CA THR A 122 -20.47 7.48 8.82
C THR A 122 -18.97 7.35 9.05
N TYR A 123 -18.22 8.44 8.85
CA TYR A 123 -16.78 8.45 9.07
C TYR A 123 -16.43 8.11 10.53
N LEU A 124 -17.05 8.77 11.51
CA LEU A 124 -16.76 8.55 12.93
C LEU A 124 -17.15 7.14 13.40
N HIS A 125 -18.19 6.53 12.82
CA HIS A 125 -18.62 5.18 13.16
C HIS A 125 -17.69 4.08 12.62
N HIS A 126 -17.05 4.31 11.48
CA HIS A 126 -16.22 3.30 10.81
C HIS A 126 -14.72 3.62 10.84
N PHE A 127 -14.32 4.76 11.40
CA PHE A 127 -12.91 5.10 11.59
C PHE A 127 -12.25 4.13 12.58
N HIS A 128 -11.26 3.40 12.09
CA HIS A 128 -10.43 2.54 12.95
C HIS A 128 -8.95 2.83 12.72
N ARG A 129 -8.25 3.19 13.80
CA ARG A 129 -6.79 3.26 13.83
C ARG A 129 -6.28 2.31 14.91
N PRO A 130 -5.49 1.27 14.56
CA PRO A 130 -4.95 0.36 15.56
C PRO A 130 -4.08 1.09 16.59
N ALA A 131 -3.96 0.53 17.79
CA ALA A 131 -2.94 0.98 18.74
C ALA A 131 -1.52 0.79 18.13
N LEU A 132 -0.54 1.60 18.55
CA LEU A 132 0.82 1.59 17.97
C LEU A 132 1.44 0.18 17.93
N ALA A 133 1.26 -0.63 18.98
CA ALA A 133 1.77 -2.00 19.05
C ALA A 133 1.16 -2.96 18.00
N HIS A 134 0.06 -2.55 17.35
CA HIS A 134 -0.67 -3.32 16.36
C HIS A 134 -0.53 -2.78 14.94
N GLN A 135 0.25 -1.70 14.74
CA GLN A 135 0.56 -1.13 13.44
C GLN A 135 1.85 -1.78 12.88
N PRO A 136 1.84 -2.42 11.69
CA PRO A 136 2.99 -3.19 11.19
C PRO A 136 4.32 -2.42 11.16
N GLU A 137 4.29 -1.13 10.82
CA GLU A 137 5.44 -0.24 10.72
C GLU A 137 6.09 0.06 12.09
N TRP A 138 5.34 -0.04 13.19
CA TRP A 138 5.83 0.18 14.55
C TRP A 138 6.31 -1.08 15.27
N THR A 139 6.19 -2.25 14.63
CA THR A 139 6.68 -3.53 15.18
C THR A 139 7.92 -4.06 14.48
N PHE A 140 8.56 -3.24 13.64
CA PHE A 140 9.93 -3.51 13.21
C PHE A 140 10.85 -3.60 14.44
N PRO A 141 11.82 -4.52 14.45
CA PRO A 141 12.60 -4.81 15.65
C PRO A 141 13.45 -3.61 16.08
N LEU A 142 13.00 -2.94 17.13
CA LEU A 142 13.75 -1.97 17.93
C LEU A 142 13.84 -2.49 19.37
N PRO A 143 14.83 -2.08 20.19
CA PRO A 143 15.02 -2.63 21.54
C PRO A 143 13.82 -2.53 22.49
N LEU A 144 12.86 -1.65 22.20
CA LEU A 144 11.64 -1.43 22.98
C LEU A 144 10.35 -1.75 22.19
N ALA A 145 10.47 -2.27 20.97
CA ALA A 145 9.31 -2.62 20.17
C ALA A 145 8.68 -3.94 20.67
N PRO A 146 7.34 -4.07 20.61
CA PRO A 146 6.68 -5.35 20.84
C PRO A 146 7.13 -6.38 19.79
N ALA A 147 6.85 -7.66 20.05
CA ALA A 147 7.18 -8.73 19.12
C ALA A 147 6.57 -8.45 17.73
N PRO A 148 7.32 -8.64 16.62
CA PRO A 148 6.81 -8.35 15.29
C PRO A 148 5.56 -9.15 14.96
N LEU A 149 4.56 -8.47 14.38
CA LEU A 149 3.33 -9.09 13.91
C LEU A 149 3.58 -10.02 12.71
N PRO A 150 2.68 -10.98 12.39
CA PRO A 150 2.82 -11.84 11.22
C PRO A 150 3.04 -11.08 9.89
N GLU A 151 2.32 -9.99 9.69
CA GLU A 151 2.42 -9.07 8.54
C GLU A 151 3.80 -8.42 8.49
N THR A 152 4.26 -7.91 9.64
CA THR A 152 5.59 -7.30 9.76
C THR A 152 6.68 -8.32 9.46
N ARG A 153 6.56 -9.56 9.93
CA ARG A 153 7.53 -10.62 9.59
C ARG A 153 7.49 -10.97 8.11
N ALA A 154 6.32 -10.96 7.47
CA ALA A 154 6.21 -11.19 6.03
C ALA A 154 6.92 -10.09 5.24
N LEU A 155 6.70 -8.82 5.63
CA LEU A 155 7.39 -7.68 5.04
C LEU A 155 8.90 -7.72 5.27
N MET A 156 9.35 -8.07 6.48
CA MET A 156 10.78 -8.23 6.78
C MET A 156 11.43 -9.30 5.88
N ARG A 157 10.80 -10.48 5.74
CA ARG A 157 11.30 -11.54 4.85
C ARG A 157 11.35 -11.09 3.39
N LEU A 158 10.37 -10.30 2.95
CA LEU A 158 10.35 -9.74 1.61
C LEU A 158 11.52 -8.77 1.40
N ILE A 159 11.74 -7.85 2.34
CA ILE A 159 12.85 -6.90 2.29
C ILE A 159 14.20 -7.62 2.31
N ASP A 160 14.35 -8.66 3.15
CA ASP A 160 15.58 -9.46 3.22
C ASP A 160 15.84 -10.23 1.90
N ALA A 161 14.78 -10.71 1.25
CA ALA A 161 14.88 -11.43 -0.02
C ALA A 161 15.21 -10.50 -1.19
N LEU A 162 14.53 -9.36 -1.29
CA LEU A 162 14.69 -8.40 -2.38
C LEU A 162 15.93 -7.52 -2.21
N ARG A 163 16.28 -7.15 -0.97
CA ARG A 163 17.28 -6.11 -0.65
C ARG A 163 17.09 -4.87 -1.55
N PRO A 164 15.90 -4.23 -1.50
CA PRO A 164 15.50 -3.23 -2.48
C PRO A 164 16.48 -2.06 -2.52
N HIS A 165 16.76 -1.57 -3.72
CA HIS A 165 17.58 -0.39 -3.93
C HIS A 165 16.88 0.87 -3.39
N VAL A 166 15.54 0.88 -3.47
CA VAL A 166 14.68 1.94 -2.94
C VAL A 166 13.42 1.29 -2.35
N GLN A 167 13.03 1.74 -1.14
CA GLN A 167 11.75 1.42 -0.52
C GLN A 167 10.95 2.70 -0.29
N LEU A 168 9.71 2.72 -0.75
CA LEU A 168 8.78 3.84 -0.62
C LEU A 168 7.50 3.38 0.10
N SER A 169 6.94 4.26 0.91
CA SER A 169 5.67 4.04 1.61
C SER A 169 4.76 5.24 1.38
N SER A 170 3.52 5.00 0.94
CA SER A 170 2.54 6.07 0.70
C SER A 170 1.53 6.19 1.87
N THR A 171 1.38 7.40 2.39
CA THR A 171 0.48 7.80 3.48
C THR A 171 -0.21 9.13 3.12
N THR A 172 -1.37 9.44 3.68
CA THR A 172 -1.95 10.79 3.53
C THR A 172 -1.06 11.84 4.21
N PRO A 173 -0.96 13.07 3.67
CA PRO A 173 -0.29 14.15 4.37
C PRO A 173 -1.00 14.47 5.68
N THR A 174 -0.28 14.44 6.81
CA THR A 174 -0.80 15.02 8.06
C THR A 174 -0.82 16.53 7.93
N SER A 175 -2.01 17.12 7.89
CA SER A 175 -2.17 18.58 8.03
C SER A 175 -1.62 19.02 9.38
N THR A 176 -0.48 19.70 9.38
CA THR A 176 -0.11 20.54 10.52
C THR A 176 -1.03 21.75 10.49
N ALA A 177 -1.97 21.82 11.44
CA ALA A 177 -2.76 23.02 11.63
C ALA A 177 -1.82 24.23 11.77
N PRO A 178 -2.06 25.34 11.06
CA PRO A 178 -1.26 26.53 11.26
C PRO A 178 -1.49 27.02 12.69
N THR A 179 -0.42 27.09 13.47
CA THR A 179 -0.44 27.80 14.74
C THR A 179 -0.69 29.27 14.42
N SER A 180 -1.91 29.74 14.67
CA SER A 180 -2.23 31.16 14.68
C SER A 180 -1.47 31.82 15.84
N SER A 181 -0.45 32.62 15.50
CA SER A 181 0.20 33.58 16.38
C SER A 181 -0.43 34.96 16.25
#